data_AF-A0A3L9YY04-F1
#
_entry.id   AF-A0A3L9YY04-F1
#
_cell.length_a   1.000
_cell.length_b   1.000
_cell.length_c   1.000
_cell.angle_alpha   90.00
_cell.angle_beta   90.00
_cell.angle_gamma   90.00
#
_symmetry.space_group_name_H-M   'P 1'
#
loop_
_entity.id
_entity.type
_entity.pdbx_description
1 polymer ?
#
loop_
_entity_poly.entity_id
_entity_poly.type
_entity_poly.pdbx_seq_one_letter_code
_entity_poly.pdbx_strand_id
1 'polypeptide(L)'
;METKKSLAYLKAKKKVEALKGLYGHIIVFVILNTIVILINAKVFSESPVDFSYLGVYFTTIMWGIGLFFHILYVLVFFNFNTDFLKNWEDKKIEKILKEQEEDENRQFSKFN
;
A
#
# COMPACT_ATOMS: atom_id res chain seq x y z
N MET A 1 -24.88 -13.69 -8.58
CA MET A 1 -24.21 -14.01 -7.28
C MET A 1 -22.74 -14.37 -7.47
N GLU A 2 -22.36 -15.06 -8.55
CA GLU A 2 -20.95 -15.41 -8.84
C GLU A 2 -20.01 -14.21 -9.09
N THR A 3 -20.50 -13.16 -9.76
CA THR A 3 -19.73 -11.93 -10.05
C THR A 3 -19.30 -11.17 -8.79
N LYS A 4 -20.09 -11.21 -7.70
CA LYS A 4 -19.72 -10.59 -6.42
C LYS A 4 -18.63 -11.38 -5.69
N LYS A 5 -18.66 -12.71 -5.76
CA LYS A 5 -17.61 -13.59 -5.17
C LYS A 5 -16.27 -13.40 -5.88
N SER A 6 -16.26 -13.29 -7.21
CA SER A 6 -15.01 -13.08 -7.97
C SER A 6 -14.39 -11.70 -7.68
N LEU A 7 -15.19 -10.64 -7.56
CA LEU A 7 -14.68 -9.31 -7.21
C LEU A 7 -14.12 -9.24 -5.79
N ALA A 8 -14.79 -9.85 -4.81
CA ALA A 8 -14.29 -9.93 -3.44
C ALA A 8 -12.98 -10.72 -3.36
N TYR A 9 -12.88 -11.84 -4.09
CA TYR A 9 -11.67 -12.65 -4.20
C TYR A 9 -10.52 -11.87 -4.86
N LEU A 10 -10.77 -11.14 -5.95
CA LEU A 10 -9.75 -10.33 -6.62
C LEU A 10 -9.24 -9.20 -5.72
N LYS A 11 -10.12 -8.56 -4.93
CA LYS A 11 -9.72 -7.55 -3.93
C LYS A 11 -8.85 -8.16 -2.84
N ALA A 12 -9.24 -9.32 -2.29
CA ALA A 12 -8.46 -10.01 -1.27
C ALA A 12 -7.09 -10.47 -1.81
N LYS A 13 -7.05 -11.01 -3.04
CA LYS A 13 -5.80 -11.44 -3.69
C LYS A 13 -4.84 -10.28 -3.89
N LYS A 14 -5.32 -9.14 -4.39
CA LYS A 14 -4.52 -7.91 -4.53
C LYS A 14 -3.93 -7.46 -3.19
N LYS A 15 -4.69 -7.54 -2.09
CA LYS A 15 -4.20 -7.21 -0.74
C LYS A 15 -3.04 -8.12 -0.33
N VAL A 16 -3.20 -9.42 -0.52
CA VAL A 16 -2.17 -10.40 -0.17
C VAL A 16 -0.89 -10.21 -1.01
N GLU A 17 -1.02 -9.92 -2.30
CA GLU A 17 0.14 -9.65 -3.17
C GLU A 17 0.90 -8.39 -2.75
N ALA A 18 0.20 -7.31 -2.40
CA ALA A 18 0.83 -6.09 -1.89
C ALA A 18 1.55 -6.32 -0.54
N LEU A 19 0.93 -7.06 0.39
CA LEU A 19 1.59 -7.43 1.64
C LEU A 19 2.81 -8.32 1.39
N LYS A 20 2.74 -9.30 0.49
CA LYS A 20 3.89 -10.16 0.15
C LYS A 20 5.08 -9.35 -0.38
N GLY A 21 4.82 -8.37 -1.25
CA GLY A 21 5.85 -7.45 -1.73
C GLY A 21 6.50 -6.67 -0.59
N LEU A 22 5.70 -6.17 0.34
CA LEU A 22 6.18 -5.44 1.52
C LEU A 22 7.07 -6.30 2.43
N TYR A 23 6.63 -7.51 2.78
CA TYR A 23 7.41 -8.42 3.61
C TYR A 23 8.74 -8.80 2.95
N GLY A 24 8.76 -9.00 1.63
CA GLY A 24 10.00 -9.24 0.90
C GLY A 24 11.02 -8.11 1.07
N HIS A 25 10.59 -6.85 0.93
CA HIS A 25 11.48 -5.70 1.12
C HIS A 25 11.97 -5.57 2.56
N ILE A 26 11.10 -5.79 3.56
CA ILE A 26 11.48 -5.77 4.98
C ILE A 26 12.52 -6.85 5.27
N ILE A 27 12.30 -8.08 4.79
CA ILE A 27 13.23 -9.21 5.03
C ILE A 27 14.59 -8.91 4.42
N VAL A 28 14.63 -8.47 3.15
CA VAL A 28 15.89 -8.12 2.48
C VAL A 28 16.59 -6.96 3.20
N PHE A 29 15.83 -5.95 3.62
CA PHE A 29 16.36 -4.83 4.39
C PHE A 29 17.00 -5.29 5.70
N VAL A 30 16.32 -6.13 6.49
CA VAL A 30 16.85 -6.62 7.77
C VAL A 30 18.09 -7.48 7.56
N ILE A 31 18.06 -8.41 6.60
CA ILE A 31 19.19 -9.31 6.33
C ILE A 31 20.42 -8.53 5.86
N LEU A 32 20.28 -7.66 4.85
CA LEU A 32 21.41 -6.91 4.31
C LEU A 32 22.00 -5.95 5.35
N ASN A 33 21.17 -5.19 6.08
CA ASN A 33 21.68 -4.30 7.11
C ASN A 33 22.38 -5.06 8.23
N THR A 34 21.86 -6.21 8.64
CA THR A 34 22.52 -7.06 9.65
C THR A 34 23.89 -7.52 9.16
N ILE A 35 24.01 -8.01 7.93
CA ILE A 35 25.28 -8.45 7.35
C ILE A 35 26.28 -7.28 7.28
N VAL A 36 25.84 -6.11 6.78
CA VAL A 36 26.70 -4.93 6.64
C VAL A 36 27.20 -4.43 8.01
N ILE A 37 26.34 -4.42 9.03
CA ILE A 37 26.71 -4.05 10.40
C ILE A 37 27.72 -5.06 10.96
N LEU A 38 27.49 -6.36 10.81
CA LEU A 38 28.40 -7.39 11.33
C LEU A 38 29.79 -7.34 10.69
N ILE A 39 29.85 -7.08 9.37
CA ILE A 39 31.12 -6.90 8.65
C ILE A 39 31.85 -5.65 9.14
N ASN A 40 31.16 -4.51 9.23
CA ASN A 40 31.78 -3.26 9.67
C ASN A 40 32.19 -3.27 11.13
N ALA A 41 31.42 -3.95 11.97
CA ALA A 41 31.73 -4.15 13.38
C ALA A 41 32.91 -5.10 13.62
N LYS A 42 33.49 -5.69 12.55
CA LYS A 42 34.63 -6.61 12.62
C LYS A 42 34.39 -7.80 13.56
N VAL A 43 33.12 -8.23 13.69
CA VAL A 43 32.70 -9.31 14.60
C VAL A 43 33.42 -10.64 14.30
N PHE A 44 33.84 -10.84 13.06
CA PHE A 44 34.56 -12.04 12.61
C PHE A 44 36.09 -11.85 12.54
N SER A 45 36.63 -10.77 13.08
CA SER A 45 38.07 -10.47 13.08
C SER A 45 38.67 -10.52 14.48
N GLU A 46 39.98 -10.70 14.58
CA GLU A 46 40.72 -10.73 15.86
C GLU A 46 40.83 -9.36 16.55
N SER A 47 40.42 -8.29 15.84
CA SER A 47 40.37 -6.92 16.37
C SER A 47 39.15 -6.69 17.26
N PRO A 48 39.20 -5.72 18.19
CA PRO A 48 38.04 -5.37 19.00
C PRO A 48 36.86 -4.91 18.14
N VAL A 49 35.66 -5.31 18.56
CA VAL A 49 34.40 -4.97 17.90
C VAL A 49 34.21 -3.46 17.93
N ASP A 50 34.13 -2.83 16.75
CA ASP A 50 34.04 -1.38 16.62
C ASP A 50 32.82 -0.96 15.80
N PHE A 51 31.84 -0.39 16.49
CA PHE A 51 30.59 0.09 15.90
C PHE A 51 30.64 1.57 15.48
N SER A 52 31.81 2.21 15.54
CA SER A 52 31.96 3.66 15.35
C SER A 52 31.77 4.13 13.89
N TYR A 53 31.59 3.21 12.94
CA TYR A 53 31.44 3.55 11.54
C TYR A 53 30.04 4.11 11.24
N LEU A 54 29.89 5.42 11.41
CA LEU A 54 28.65 6.18 11.21
C LEU A 54 28.09 6.07 9.77
N GLY A 55 28.94 5.80 8.77
CA GLY A 55 28.53 5.71 7.36
C GLY A 55 27.52 4.59 7.09
N VAL A 56 27.61 3.47 7.80
CA VAL A 56 26.68 2.34 7.64
C VAL A 56 25.29 2.72 8.12
N TYR A 57 25.20 3.42 9.25
CA TYR A 57 23.92 3.86 9.80
C TYR A 57 23.25 4.89 8.88
N PHE A 58 24.01 5.75 8.21
CA PHE A 58 23.43 6.69 7.24
C PHE A 58 22.74 5.96 6.08
N THR A 59 23.38 4.93 5.51
CA THR A 59 22.77 4.09 4.48
C THR A 59 21.53 3.37 5.01
N THR A 60 21.59 2.79 6.20
CA THR A 60 20.44 2.14 6.85
C THR A 60 19.27 3.10 7.07
N ILE A 61 19.54 4.34 7.51
CA ILE A 61 18.52 5.36 7.74
C ILE A 61 17.86 5.78 6.43
N MET A 62 18.64 6.06 5.38
CA MET A 62 18.10 6.44 4.08
C MET A 62 17.21 5.33 3.48
N TRP A 63 17.64 4.08 3.58
CA TRP A 63 16.84 2.94 3.15
C TRP A 63 15.62 2.72 4.05
N GLY A 64 15.75 2.96 5.35
CA GLY A 64 14.66 2.89 6.32
C GLY A 64 13.56 3.91 6.04
N ILE A 65 13.92 5.12 5.60
CA ILE A 65 12.97 6.15 5.15
C ILE A 65 12.21 5.68 3.92
N GLY A 66 12.90 5.11 2.91
CA GLY A 66 12.25 4.54 1.73
C GLY A 66 11.27 3.42 2.07
N LEU A 67 11.66 2.52 2.99
CA LEU A 67 10.80 1.45 3.48
C LEU A 67 9.59 2.01 4.27
N PHE A 68 9.79 3.03 5.10
CA PHE A 68 8.72 3.70 5.84
C PHE A 68 7.69 4.31 4.90
N PHE A 69 8.12 5.02 3.85
CA PHE A 69 7.20 5.54 2.84
C PHE A 69 6.51 4.43 2.05
N HIS A 70 7.17 3.30 1.79
CA HIS A 70 6.53 2.15 1.13
C HIS A 70 5.47 1.48 2.03
N ILE A 71 5.75 1.32 3.32
CA ILE A 71 4.79 0.84 4.32
C ILE A 71 3.61 1.81 4.40
N LEU A 72 3.86 3.12 4.51
CA LEU A 72 2.81 4.13 4.52
C LEU A 72 2.00 4.11 3.23
N TYR A 73 2.63 3.92 2.07
CA TYR A 73 1.91 3.79 0.80
C TYR A 73 1.01 2.55 0.80
N VAL A 74 1.51 1.38 1.20
CA VAL A 74 0.68 0.16 1.26
C VAL A 74 -0.41 0.29 2.33
N LEU A 75 -0.14 0.88 3.48
CA LEU A 75 -1.11 1.05 4.54
C LEU A 75 -2.17 2.11 4.19
N VAL A 76 -1.78 3.25 3.61
CA VAL A 76 -2.71 4.29 3.20
C VAL A 76 -3.41 3.89 1.89
N PHE A 77 -2.68 3.66 0.80
CA PHE A 77 -3.28 3.40 -0.51
C PHE A 77 -4.03 2.06 -0.58
N PHE A 78 -3.57 1.03 0.13
CA PHE A 78 -4.14 -0.31 0.05
C PHE A 78 -5.13 -0.63 1.19
N ASN A 79 -4.97 -0.03 2.37
CA ASN A 79 -5.88 -0.23 3.49
C ASN A 79 -6.96 0.87 3.60
N PHE A 80 -6.70 2.13 3.23
CA PHE A 80 -7.72 3.20 3.27
C PHE A 80 -8.75 3.16 2.13
N ASN A 81 -8.73 2.11 1.30
CA ASN A 81 -9.83 1.85 0.39
C ASN A 81 -10.87 0.94 1.05
N THR A 82 -11.88 1.55 1.70
CA THR A 82 -13.27 1.14 1.48
C THR A 82 -14.36 2.12 1.90
N ASP A 83 -14.14 3.11 2.76
CA ASP A 83 -15.27 3.91 3.26
C ASP A 83 -15.38 5.27 2.58
N PHE A 84 -14.30 6.07 2.52
CA PHE A 84 -14.38 7.40 1.90
C PHE A 84 -14.56 7.32 0.37
N LEU A 85 -13.76 6.50 -0.32
CA LEU A 85 -13.83 6.37 -1.78
C LEU A 85 -15.15 5.73 -2.23
N LYS A 86 -15.63 4.73 -1.49
CA LYS A 86 -16.90 4.06 -1.78
C LYS A 86 -18.10 4.96 -1.50
N ASN A 87 -18.06 5.74 -0.41
CA ASN A 87 -19.09 6.74 -0.14
C ASN A 87 -19.10 7.87 -1.19
N TRP A 88 -17.93 8.22 -1.75
CA TRP A 88 -17.85 9.15 -2.88
C TRP A 88 -18.40 8.54 -4.19
N GLU A 89 -18.05 7.29 -4.50
CA GLU A 89 -18.62 6.54 -5.64
C GLU A 89 -20.14 6.40 -5.52
N ASP A 90 -20.64 5.97 -4.37
CA ASP A 90 -22.07 5.77 -4.11
C ASP A 90 -22.84 7.10 -4.30
N LYS A 91 -22.32 8.22 -3.78
CA LYS A 91 -22.90 9.56 -4.01
C LYS A 91 -22.91 9.98 -5.47
N LYS A 92 -21.87 9.61 -6.24
CA LYS A 92 -21.78 9.97 -7.66
C LYS A 92 -22.78 9.16 -8.48
N ILE A 93 -22.93 7.88 -8.18
CA ILE A 93 -23.92 7.00 -8.83
C ILE A 93 -25.33 7.48 -8.52
N GLU A 94 -25.63 7.82 -7.26
CA GLU A 94 -26.94 8.36 -6.89
C GLU A 94 -27.29 9.64 -7.65
N LYS A 95 -26.30 10.54 -7.84
CA LYS A 95 -26.50 11.77 -8.60
C LYS A 95 -26.80 11.50 -10.07
N ILE A 96 -26.08 10.58 -10.70
CA ILE A 96 -26.29 10.21 -12.12
C ILE A 96 -27.67 9.58 -12.30
N LEU A 97 -28.10 8.71 -11.38
CA LEU A 97 -29.43 8.08 -11.44
C LEU A 97 -30.55 9.11 -11.31
N LYS A 98 -30.41 10.08 -10.41
CA LYS A 98 -31.37 11.20 -10.27
C LYS A 98 -31.43 12.07 -11.52
N GLU A 99 -30.28 12.39 -12.10
CA GLU A 99 -30.20 13.15 -13.36
C GLU A 99 -30.88 12.38 -14.51
N GLN A 100 -30.71 11.05 -14.57
CA GLN A 100 -31.39 10.20 -15.55
C GLN A 100 -32.91 10.14 -15.34
N GLU A 101 -33.39 9.94 -14.11
CA GLU A 101 -34.83 9.94 -13.80
C GLU A 101 -35.48 11.30 -14.12
N GLU A 102 -34.81 12.41 -13.83
CA GLU A 102 -35.28 13.76 -14.17
C GLU A 102 -35.33 14.00 -15.67
N ASP A 103 -34.33 13.53 -16.42
CA ASP A 103 -34.31 13.64 -17.88
C ASP A 103 -35.36 12.76 -18.56
N GLU A 104 -35.60 11.56 -18.03
CA GLU A 104 -36.64 10.66 -18.52
C GLU A 104 -38.04 11.25 -18.25
N ASN A 105 -38.30 11.76 -17.04
CA ASN A 105 -39.55 12.46 -16.72
C ASN A 105 -39.77 13.71 -17.58
N ARG A 106 -38.73 14.49 -17.86
CA ARG A 106 -38.81 15.66 -18.74
C ARG A 106 -39.08 15.29 -20.20
N GLN A 107 -38.61 14.14 -20.66
CA GLN A 107 -39.00 13.64 -21.99
C GLN A 107 -40.46 13.19 -21.98
N PHE A 108 -40.88 12.38 -21.02
CA PHE A 108 -42.27 11.92 -20.91
C PHE A 108 -43.28 13.08 -20.82
N SER A 109 -42.97 14.15 -20.08
CA SER A 109 -43.85 15.32 -19.96
C SER A 109 -43.94 16.18 -21.23
N LYS A 110 -43.07 15.98 -22.23
CA LYS A 110 -43.15 16.67 -23.53
C LYS A 110 -44.02 15.93 -24.55
N PHE A 111 -44.34 14.66 -24.30
CA PHE A 111 -45.13 13.81 -25.19
C PHE A 111 -46.60 13.65 -24.75
N ASN A 112 -46.99 14.25 -23.63
CA ASN A 112 -48.36 14.29 -23.09
C ASN A 112 -48.83 15.75 -22.97
#